data_AF-A0A5Z9SUH2-F1
#
_entry.id   AF-A0A5Z9SUH2-F1
#
_cell.length_a   1.000
_cell.length_b   1.000
_cell.length_c   1.000
_cell.angle_alpha   90.00
_cell.angle_beta   90.00
_cell.angle_gamma   90.00
#
_symmetry.space_group_name_H-M   'P 1'
#
loop_
_entity.id
_entity.type
_entity.pdbx_description
1 polymer ?
#
loop_
_entity_poly.entity_id
_entity_poly.type
_entity_poly.pdbx_seq_one_letter_code
_entity_poly.pdbx_strand_id
1 'polypeptide(L)'
;MASYHCTVKAGAKGSALKHADYISRSGEYKSYKSREDLEFSSSGNMPSWAKRNPAELWKAADEFERKNGTAYREIEIALPRELTREQRIELVEDFVQKELGDRHAYQYAIHNPPGAIDGKEQPHAHIMFCERINDGIERDPQQFFKRANSKSPEQGGAKKASIPQTAGERKAALVALRSRWADVQNEHLARHGHESRVDHRSLKEQGINRTPEVHLGPVQAASLNGEQIVAIQERRNAERELKTARDAANAIQQEQEQKQKIRAVEPVRSARSPELLLQYRKVMKTVIQGEARLARLGDANPNALKEHKLLQNAKAKKDSLSEWSRRIYEGARYLDKLGRNVVSAQRELRELQEQRNALNGIRGLFRGADKREIDARILEQKSVLETAEHERNEFRNKLQHAESEWDKENAAFKRTEGYKYVGELDRYREREILAAASLENTRQKVAEEVSVARSQMLSLEPELSMSGDEKAQMRHELLAEMAQERQQQEEKALRIQRSWARDASRSNERDQDMER
;
A
#
# COMPACT_ATOMS: atom_id res chain seq x y z
N MET A 1 -30.40 16.84 -20.26
CA MET A 1 -29.39 15.80 -20.46
C MET A 1 -28.07 16.38 -20.01
N ALA A 2 -27.41 15.67 -19.09
CA ALA A 2 -26.12 16.04 -18.59
C ALA A 2 -25.14 16.23 -19.76
N SER A 3 -24.50 17.40 -19.81
CA SER A 3 -23.49 17.74 -20.80
C SER A 3 -22.11 17.65 -20.19
N TYR A 4 -21.15 17.18 -20.99
CA TYR A 4 -19.76 17.12 -20.60
C TYR A 4 -18.96 18.25 -21.24
N HIS A 5 -18.30 19.06 -20.40
CA HIS A 5 -17.27 20.00 -20.84
C HIS A 5 -16.24 20.16 -19.73
N CYS A 6 -14.96 20.15 -20.09
CA CYS A 6 -13.85 20.48 -19.20
C CYS A 6 -12.67 21.00 -20.02
N THR A 7 -12.32 22.26 -19.81
CA THR A 7 -11.15 22.90 -20.41
C THR A 7 -10.27 23.52 -19.34
N VAL A 8 -8.98 23.65 -19.67
CA VAL A 8 -7.99 24.28 -18.78
C VAL A 8 -7.31 25.40 -19.53
N LYS A 9 -7.27 26.58 -18.93
CA LYS A 9 -6.65 27.79 -19.46
C LYS A 9 -5.58 28.29 -18.50
N ALA A 10 -4.63 29.05 -19.02
CA ALA A 10 -3.59 29.71 -18.23
C ALA A 10 -3.68 31.23 -18.48
N GLY A 11 -3.72 32.00 -17.40
CA GLY A 11 -3.71 33.45 -17.44
C GLY A 11 -2.30 34.01 -17.36
N ALA A 12 -2.01 35.00 -18.19
CA ALA A 12 -0.75 35.73 -18.14
C ALA A 12 -0.75 36.75 -17.00
N LYS A 13 0.44 37.23 -16.63
CA LYS A 13 0.57 38.40 -15.74
C LYS A 13 -0.19 39.59 -16.30
N GLY A 14 -0.99 40.24 -15.46
CA GLY A 14 -1.78 41.43 -15.80
C GLY A 14 -3.23 41.12 -16.17
N SER A 15 -3.66 39.86 -16.12
CA SER A 15 -5.03 39.45 -16.43
C SER A 15 -5.77 38.79 -15.27
N ALA A 16 -5.12 38.52 -14.13
CA ALA A 16 -5.68 37.74 -13.04
C ALA A 16 -6.81 38.48 -12.32
N LEU A 17 -6.59 39.71 -11.87
CA LEU A 17 -7.59 40.48 -11.14
C LEU A 17 -8.82 40.75 -12.01
N LYS A 18 -8.59 41.18 -13.25
CA LYS A 18 -9.67 41.44 -14.21
C LYS A 18 -10.53 40.20 -14.45
N HIS A 19 -9.90 39.03 -14.59
CA HIS A 19 -10.63 37.77 -14.79
C HIS A 19 -11.39 37.35 -13.53
N ALA A 20 -10.79 37.48 -12.35
CA ALA A 20 -11.44 37.20 -11.07
C ALA A 20 -12.68 38.08 -10.84
N ASP A 21 -12.57 39.38 -11.13
CA ASP A 21 -13.66 40.33 -11.06
C ASP A 21 -14.76 40.00 -12.08
N TYR A 22 -14.37 39.60 -13.30
CA TYR A 22 -15.31 39.20 -14.35
C TYR A 22 -16.16 37.99 -13.95
N ILE A 23 -15.52 36.91 -13.47
CA ILE A 23 -16.24 35.68 -13.10
C ILE A 23 -17.09 35.87 -11.85
N SER A 24 -16.67 36.71 -10.90
CA SER A 24 -17.41 36.95 -9.65
C SER A 24 -18.40 38.12 -9.75
N ARG A 25 -18.52 38.76 -10.92
CA ARG A 25 -19.32 39.98 -11.14
C ARG A 25 -19.01 41.05 -10.09
N SER A 26 -17.73 41.22 -9.78
CA SER A 26 -17.22 42.16 -8.80
C SER A 26 -16.31 43.21 -9.47
N GLY A 27 -15.66 44.09 -8.68
CA GLY A 27 -14.84 45.17 -9.22
C GLY A 27 -15.55 46.04 -10.27
N GLU A 28 -14.95 46.16 -11.45
CA GLU A 28 -15.51 46.90 -12.60
C GLU A 28 -16.75 46.23 -13.21
N TYR A 29 -16.98 44.95 -12.93
CA TYR A 29 -18.09 44.15 -13.45
C TYR A 29 -19.30 44.09 -12.52
N LYS A 30 -19.37 44.93 -11.48
CA LYS A 30 -20.54 45.01 -10.59
C LYS A 30 -21.84 45.29 -11.34
N SER A 31 -21.80 46.08 -12.41
CA SER A 31 -22.96 46.36 -13.26
C SER A 31 -23.48 45.11 -13.98
N TYR A 32 -22.63 44.10 -14.19
CA TYR A 32 -23.00 42.86 -14.87
C TYR A 32 -23.82 41.94 -13.96
N LYS A 33 -23.92 42.21 -12.64
CA LYS A 33 -24.86 41.50 -11.76
C LYS A 33 -26.30 41.59 -12.24
N SER A 34 -26.65 42.66 -12.95
CA SER A 34 -27.96 42.83 -13.60
C SER A 34 -28.25 41.80 -14.71
N ARG A 35 -27.24 41.05 -15.17
CA ARG A 35 -27.43 39.94 -16.11
C ARG A 35 -28.04 38.69 -15.46
N GLU A 36 -28.10 38.66 -14.12
CA GLU A 36 -28.67 37.57 -13.31
C GLU A 36 -28.09 36.18 -13.64
N ASP A 37 -26.90 36.14 -14.24
CA ASP A 37 -26.24 34.92 -14.68
C ASP A 37 -25.29 34.32 -13.64
N LEU A 38 -24.89 35.08 -12.63
CA LEU A 38 -24.06 34.57 -11.53
C LEU A 38 -24.94 33.88 -10.48
N GLU A 39 -24.80 32.57 -10.38
CA GLU A 39 -25.52 31.75 -9.42
C GLU A 39 -24.82 31.78 -8.06
N PHE A 40 -23.52 31.46 -8.01
CA PHE A 40 -22.76 31.36 -6.77
C PHE A 40 -21.29 31.70 -6.99
N SER A 41 -20.58 32.14 -5.95
CA SER A 41 -19.12 32.31 -5.99
C SER A 41 -18.52 32.10 -4.62
N SER A 42 -17.34 31.48 -4.57
CA SER A 42 -16.60 31.23 -3.33
C SER A 42 -15.09 31.15 -3.58
N SER A 43 -14.31 31.07 -2.51
CA SER A 43 -12.85 31.01 -2.53
C SER A 43 -12.30 30.25 -1.34
N GLY A 44 -11.11 29.67 -1.48
CA GLY A 44 -10.45 28.93 -0.41
C GLY A 44 -8.92 29.00 -0.49
N ASN A 45 -8.28 28.58 0.60
CA ASN A 45 -6.81 28.49 0.76
C ASN A 45 -6.05 29.79 0.49
N MET A 46 -6.67 30.94 0.73
CA MET A 46 -6.03 32.24 0.55
C MET A 46 -4.88 32.42 1.56
N PRO A 47 -3.75 33.03 1.14
CA PRO A 47 -2.69 33.43 2.08
C PRO A 47 -3.23 34.44 3.09
N SER A 48 -2.59 34.54 4.26
CA SER A 48 -3.08 35.36 5.39
C SER A 48 -3.50 36.78 5.01
N TRP A 49 -2.73 37.44 4.15
CA TRP A 49 -3.01 38.78 3.65
C TRP A 49 -4.24 38.84 2.73
N ALA A 50 -4.56 37.80 1.95
CA ALA A 50 -5.74 37.77 1.07
C ALA A 50 -6.97 37.04 1.65
N LYS A 51 -6.92 36.55 2.91
CA LYS A 51 -8.02 35.74 3.51
C LYS A 51 -9.38 36.43 3.48
N ARG A 52 -9.41 37.76 3.66
CA ARG A 52 -10.66 38.54 3.67
C ARG A 52 -11.10 39.00 2.29
N ASN A 53 -10.18 39.06 1.34
CA ASN A 53 -10.41 39.59 0.01
C ASN A 53 -9.56 38.85 -1.04
N PRO A 54 -10.13 37.84 -1.71
CA PRO A 54 -9.46 37.09 -2.78
C PRO A 54 -8.84 37.96 -3.88
N ALA A 55 -9.41 39.13 -4.15
CA ALA A 55 -8.89 40.06 -5.15
C ALA A 55 -7.44 40.49 -4.87
N GLU A 56 -7.01 40.49 -3.60
CA GLU A 56 -5.64 40.83 -3.22
C GLU A 56 -4.63 39.80 -3.74
N LEU A 57 -4.98 38.51 -3.76
CA LEU A 57 -4.13 37.46 -4.35
C LEU A 57 -3.94 37.69 -5.84
N TRP A 58 -5.03 37.97 -6.55
CA TRP A 58 -5.00 38.14 -8.00
C TRP A 58 -4.29 39.44 -8.40
N LYS A 59 -4.48 40.52 -7.62
CA LYS A 59 -3.72 41.76 -7.76
C LYS A 59 -2.22 41.52 -7.54
N ALA A 60 -1.85 40.80 -6.48
CA ALA A 60 -0.46 40.47 -6.21
C ALA A 60 0.15 39.56 -7.29
N ALA A 61 -0.62 38.65 -7.88
CA ALA A 61 -0.19 37.85 -9.03
C ALA A 61 0.09 38.74 -10.25
N ASP A 62 -0.77 39.70 -10.54
CA ASP A 62 -0.58 40.66 -11.64
C ASP A 62 0.59 41.61 -11.41
N GLU A 63 0.93 41.91 -10.16
CA GLU A 63 2.03 42.80 -9.81
C GLU A 63 3.39 42.08 -9.74
N PHE A 64 3.47 40.93 -9.06
CA PHE A 64 4.73 40.31 -8.65
C PHE A 64 5.10 39.04 -9.38
N GLU A 65 4.18 38.40 -10.13
CA GLU A 65 4.56 37.27 -10.98
C GLU A 65 5.54 37.72 -12.07
N ARG A 66 6.37 36.81 -12.59
CA ARG A 66 7.32 37.17 -13.66
C ARG A 66 6.59 37.47 -14.97
N LYS A 67 7.18 38.27 -15.86
CA LYS A 67 6.60 38.68 -17.15
C LYS A 67 6.03 37.51 -17.98
N ASN A 68 6.76 36.39 -18.06
CA ASN A 68 6.34 35.18 -18.78
C ASN A 68 5.84 34.09 -17.81
N GLY A 69 5.22 34.49 -16.70
CA GLY A 69 4.69 33.61 -15.68
C GLY A 69 3.18 33.42 -15.82
N THR A 70 2.72 32.24 -15.46
CA THR A 70 1.29 31.96 -15.26
C THR A 70 0.83 32.62 -13.96
N ALA A 71 -0.05 33.61 -14.05
CA ALA A 71 -0.63 34.29 -12.88
C ALA A 71 -1.71 33.44 -12.22
N TYR A 72 -2.52 32.74 -13.03
CA TYR A 72 -3.52 31.77 -12.58
C TYR A 72 -3.70 30.67 -13.62
N ARG A 73 -4.24 29.54 -13.19
CA ARG A 73 -4.90 28.58 -14.08
C ARG A 73 -6.39 28.63 -13.85
N GLU A 74 -7.14 28.30 -14.88
CA GLU A 74 -8.59 28.20 -14.82
C GLU A 74 -9.02 26.84 -15.33
N ILE A 75 -9.92 26.19 -14.58
CA ILE A 75 -10.67 25.02 -15.02
C ILE A 75 -12.09 25.50 -15.30
N GLU A 76 -12.56 25.31 -16.53
CA GLU A 76 -13.92 25.64 -16.95
C GLU A 76 -14.70 24.37 -17.23
N ILE A 77 -15.79 24.16 -16.50
CA ILE A 77 -16.59 22.92 -16.51
C ILE A 77 -18.06 23.22 -16.75
N ALA A 78 -18.74 22.38 -17.54
CA ALA A 78 -20.20 22.42 -17.65
C ALA A 78 -20.84 21.59 -16.54
N LEU A 79 -21.87 22.12 -15.91
CA LEU A 79 -22.61 21.45 -14.83
C LEU A 79 -23.90 20.82 -15.38
N PRO A 80 -24.41 19.73 -14.79
CA PRO A 80 -25.68 19.15 -15.21
C PRO A 80 -26.87 20.06 -14.85
N ARG A 81 -27.82 20.18 -15.76
CA ARG A 81 -29.10 20.87 -15.53
C ARG A 81 -30.05 20.08 -14.63
N GLU A 82 -29.82 18.78 -14.55
CA GLU A 82 -30.55 17.85 -13.70
C GLU A 82 -30.38 18.20 -12.21
N LEU A 83 -29.22 18.74 -11.84
CA LEU A 83 -28.91 19.12 -10.48
C LEU A 83 -29.49 20.50 -10.14
N THR A 84 -30.03 20.64 -8.94
CA THR A 84 -30.42 21.92 -8.34
C THR A 84 -29.20 22.82 -8.08
N ARG A 85 -29.44 24.10 -7.79
CA ARG A 85 -28.40 25.07 -7.43
C ARG A 85 -27.51 24.55 -6.29
N GLU A 86 -28.10 24.04 -5.22
CA GLU A 86 -27.38 23.56 -4.04
C GLU A 86 -26.53 22.34 -4.38
N GLN A 87 -27.05 21.42 -5.18
CA GLN A 87 -26.32 20.24 -5.65
C GLN A 87 -25.20 20.59 -6.62
N ARG A 88 -25.36 21.64 -7.45
CA ARG A 88 -24.29 22.18 -8.29
C ARG A 88 -23.17 22.79 -7.46
N ILE A 89 -23.50 23.49 -6.37
CA ILE A 89 -22.51 24.01 -5.43
C ILE A 89 -21.75 22.83 -4.80
N GLU A 90 -22.46 21.82 -4.28
CA GLU A 90 -21.85 20.61 -3.70
C GLU A 90 -20.90 19.91 -4.69
N LEU A 91 -21.33 19.74 -5.95
CA LEU A 91 -20.52 19.15 -7.01
C LEU A 91 -19.22 19.92 -7.26
N VAL A 92 -19.30 21.26 -7.36
CA VAL A 92 -18.13 22.09 -7.60
C VAL A 92 -17.20 22.09 -6.38
N GLU A 93 -17.73 22.15 -5.17
CA GLU A 93 -16.94 22.11 -3.93
C GLU A 93 -16.21 20.76 -3.78
N ASP A 94 -16.88 19.64 -4.03
CA ASP A 94 -16.27 18.30 -4.01
C ASP A 94 -15.17 18.18 -5.06
N PHE A 95 -15.42 18.66 -6.30
CA PHE A 95 -14.40 18.63 -7.35
C PHE A 95 -13.19 19.52 -7.02
N VAL A 96 -13.42 20.72 -6.50
CA VAL A 96 -12.35 21.63 -6.04
C VAL A 96 -11.54 20.98 -4.93
N GLN A 97 -12.18 20.34 -3.95
CA GLN A 97 -11.49 19.64 -2.87
C GLN A 97 -10.67 18.45 -3.37
N LYS A 98 -11.21 17.65 -4.31
CA LYS A 98 -10.50 16.50 -4.91
C LYS A 98 -9.31 16.93 -5.77
N GLU A 99 -9.44 17.99 -6.57
CA GLU A 99 -8.38 18.42 -7.51
C GLU A 99 -7.33 19.34 -6.88
N LEU A 100 -7.78 20.32 -6.08
CA LEU A 100 -6.92 21.35 -5.51
C LEU A 100 -6.59 21.05 -4.04
N GLY A 101 -7.55 20.53 -3.28
CA GLY A 101 -7.45 20.32 -1.83
C GLY A 101 -6.96 21.57 -1.12
N ASP A 102 -6.17 21.41 -0.06
CA ASP A 102 -5.56 22.54 0.67
C ASP A 102 -4.33 23.12 -0.04
N ARG A 103 -3.93 22.55 -1.18
CA ARG A 103 -2.65 22.78 -1.85
C ARG A 103 -2.59 24.11 -2.59
N HIS A 104 -3.71 24.59 -3.10
CA HIS A 104 -3.76 25.78 -3.97
C HIS A 104 -4.83 26.75 -3.50
N ALA A 105 -4.47 28.03 -3.43
CA ALA A 105 -5.43 29.12 -3.31
C ALA A 105 -6.32 29.16 -4.56
N TYR A 106 -7.64 29.24 -4.37
CA TYR A 106 -8.60 29.21 -5.46
C TYR A 106 -9.77 30.17 -5.25
N GLN A 107 -10.38 30.56 -6.36
CA GLN A 107 -11.66 31.26 -6.40
C GLN A 107 -12.48 30.66 -7.54
N TYR A 108 -13.76 30.40 -7.31
CA TYR A 108 -14.65 29.94 -8.36
C TYR A 108 -15.98 30.69 -8.39
N ALA A 109 -16.62 30.63 -9.54
CA ALA A 109 -17.96 31.15 -9.76
C ALA A 109 -18.77 30.17 -10.61
N ILE A 110 -20.02 29.95 -10.22
CA ILE A 110 -21.02 29.19 -10.98
C ILE A 110 -21.89 30.19 -11.71
N HIS A 111 -21.93 30.09 -13.03
CA HIS A 111 -22.79 30.88 -13.90
C HIS A 111 -23.91 30.01 -14.44
N ASN A 112 -25.12 30.55 -14.55
CA ASN A 112 -26.29 29.87 -15.09
C ASN A 112 -27.09 30.79 -16.03
N PRO A 113 -26.52 31.24 -17.16
CA PRO A 113 -27.22 32.10 -18.10
C PRO A 113 -28.35 31.35 -18.83
N PRO A 114 -29.47 32.02 -19.12
CA PRO A 114 -30.42 31.56 -20.13
C PRO A 114 -29.78 31.81 -21.51
N GLY A 115 -29.21 30.77 -22.14
CA GLY A 115 -28.37 31.01 -23.32
C GLY A 115 -28.06 29.79 -24.18
N ALA A 116 -28.68 28.65 -23.90
CA ALA A 116 -28.53 27.51 -24.78
C ALA A 116 -29.33 27.67 -26.07
N ILE A 117 -28.95 26.91 -27.10
CA ILE A 117 -29.70 26.80 -28.37
C ILE A 117 -31.14 26.33 -28.15
N ASP A 118 -31.42 25.61 -27.05
CA ASP A 118 -32.77 25.20 -26.65
C ASP A 118 -33.48 26.21 -25.74
N GLY A 119 -32.92 27.41 -25.56
CA GLY A 119 -33.46 28.48 -24.70
C GLY A 119 -33.34 28.21 -23.21
N LYS A 120 -32.73 27.09 -22.80
CA LYS A 120 -32.61 26.68 -21.41
C LYS A 120 -31.29 27.14 -20.77
N GLU A 121 -31.25 27.03 -19.45
CA GLU A 121 -30.10 27.22 -18.57
C GLU A 121 -28.80 26.59 -19.11
N GLN A 122 -27.65 27.24 -18.98
CA GLN A 122 -26.34 26.64 -19.23
C GLN A 122 -25.45 26.74 -18.00
N PRO A 123 -25.69 25.93 -16.96
CA PRO A 123 -24.90 26.02 -15.75
C PRO A 123 -23.45 25.58 -16.04
N HIS A 124 -22.48 26.41 -15.68
CA HIS A 124 -21.05 26.14 -15.81
C HIS A 124 -20.28 26.81 -14.67
N ALA A 125 -19.09 26.30 -14.36
CA ALA A 125 -18.22 26.89 -13.35
C ALA A 125 -16.88 27.30 -13.93
N HIS A 126 -16.44 28.48 -13.52
CA HIS A 126 -15.09 28.99 -13.71
C HIS A 126 -14.33 28.79 -12.39
N ILE A 127 -13.28 27.97 -12.38
CA ILE A 127 -12.46 27.67 -11.19
C ILE A 127 -11.06 28.19 -11.44
N MET A 128 -10.75 29.38 -10.90
CA MET A 128 -9.42 29.95 -10.92
C MET A 128 -8.59 29.45 -9.74
N PHE A 129 -7.33 29.11 -9.97
CA PHE A 129 -6.40 28.76 -8.89
C PHE A 129 -4.98 29.24 -9.15
N CYS A 130 -4.26 29.51 -8.06
CA CYS A 130 -2.85 29.86 -8.08
C CYS A 130 -1.99 28.59 -8.09
N GLU A 131 -1.08 28.45 -9.06
CA GLU A 131 -0.17 27.29 -9.13
C GLU A 131 0.86 27.23 -7.97
N ARG A 132 0.93 28.28 -7.15
CA ARG A 132 1.78 28.32 -5.94
C ARG A 132 1.19 27.37 -4.91
N ILE A 133 2.05 26.51 -4.35
CA ILE A 133 1.70 25.54 -3.32
C ILE A 133 1.58 26.28 -1.99
N ASN A 134 0.47 26.05 -1.30
CA ASN A 134 0.32 26.39 0.10
C ASN A 134 1.16 25.40 0.94
N ASP A 135 2.30 25.86 1.44
CA ASP A 135 3.23 25.11 2.27
C ASP A 135 3.15 25.49 3.76
N GLY A 136 2.15 26.31 4.14
CA GLY A 136 1.96 26.78 5.52
C GLY A 136 2.96 27.85 5.96
N ILE A 137 3.84 28.33 5.08
CA ILE A 137 4.82 29.36 5.40
C ILE A 137 4.25 30.74 5.07
N GLU A 138 4.15 31.59 6.09
CA GLU A 138 3.71 32.98 5.96
C GLU A 138 4.72 33.81 5.14
N ARG A 139 4.19 34.56 4.17
CA ARG A 139 4.96 35.41 3.24
C ARG A 139 4.15 36.65 2.92
N ASP A 140 4.82 37.80 2.80
CA ASP A 140 4.19 38.98 2.21
C ASP A 140 3.87 38.76 0.71
N PRO A 141 2.99 39.59 0.10
CA PRO A 141 2.61 39.43 -1.31
C PRO A 141 3.79 39.41 -2.28
N GLN A 142 4.81 40.25 -2.07
CA GLN A 142 5.96 40.29 -2.96
C GLN A 142 6.81 39.03 -2.82
N GLN A 143 7.08 38.59 -1.58
CA GLN A 143 7.83 37.37 -1.33
C GLN A 143 7.11 36.14 -1.89
N PHE A 144 5.79 36.03 -1.73
CA PHE A 144 4.99 34.89 -2.19
C PHE A 144 5.26 34.52 -3.66
N PHE A 145 5.39 35.53 -4.53
CA PHE A 145 5.65 35.35 -5.96
C PHE A 145 7.13 35.32 -6.37
N LYS A 146 8.08 35.49 -5.44
CA LYS A 146 9.51 35.30 -5.73
C LYS A 146 9.80 33.85 -6.16
N ARG A 147 11.00 33.62 -6.69
CA ARG A 147 11.47 32.25 -6.98
C ARG A 147 11.54 31.46 -5.67
N ALA A 148 11.09 30.22 -5.70
CA ALA A 148 11.19 29.34 -4.54
C ALA A 148 12.65 28.99 -4.25
N ASN A 149 13.00 28.92 -2.96
CA ASN A 149 14.30 28.50 -2.47
C ASN A 149 14.17 27.11 -1.84
N SER A 150 14.64 26.08 -2.52
CA SER A 150 14.52 24.69 -2.05
C SER A 150 15.37 24.39 -0.80
N LYS A 151 16.41 25.18 -0.52
CA LYS A 151 17.28 24.97 0.64
C LYS A 151 16.74 25.66 1.90
N SER A 152 16.08 26.80 1.72
CA SER A 152 15.50 27.63 2.77
C SER A 152 14.16 28.20 2.30
N PRO A 153 13.06 27.39 2.33
CA PRO A 153 11.75 27.76 1.79
C PRO A 153 11.15 29.06 2.36
N GLU A 154 11.50 29.40 3.60
CA GLU A 154 11.11 30.62 4.32
C GLU A 154 11.78 31.89 3.79
N GLN A 155 12.90 31.75 3.06
CA GLN A 155 13.62 32.87 2.43
C GLN A 155 13.28 33.04 0.94
N GLY A 156 12.48 32.13 0.38
CA GLY A 156 12.03 32.16 -1.01
C GLY A 156 10.54 32.45 -1.14
N GLY A 157 10.06 32.47 -2.38
CA GLY A 157 8.62 32.46 -2.66
C GLY A 157 8.02 31.06 -2.60
N ALA A 158 6.68 31.00 -2.66
CA ALA A 158 5.96 29.73 -2.65
C ALA A 158 6.30 28.92 -3.92
N LYS A 159 6.52 27.61 -3.76
CA LYS A 159 6.89 26.73 -4.88
C LYS A 159 5.72 26.58 -5.85
N LYS A 160 5.97 26.62 -7.17
CA LYS A 160 4.95 26.24 -8.16
C LYS A 160 4.83 24.72 -8.24
N ALA A 161 3.60 24.20 -8.27
CA ALA A 161 3.35 22.77 -8.48
C ALA A 161 3.71 22.31 -9.90
N SER A 162 3.63 23.23 -10.87
CA SER A 162 3.98 22.96 -12.26
C SER A 162 5.48 22.70 -12.41
N ILE A 163 5.79 21.48 -12.86
CA ILE A 163 7.13 21.07 -13.30
C ILE A 163 7.21 21.16 -14.83
N PRO A 164 8.42 21.31 -15.42
CA PRO A 164 8.59 21.19 -16.86
C PRO A 164 8.01 19.85 -17.34
N GLN A 165 7.09 19.92 -18.30
CA GLN A 165 6.44 18.75 -18.89
C GLN A 165 6.66 18.75 -20.40
N THR A 166 6.73 17.58 -21.00
CA THR A 166 6.63 17.37 -22.45
C THR A 166 5.20 17.63 -22.94
N ALA A 167 5.01 17.76 -24.25
CA ALA A 167 3.67 17.91 -24.82
C ALA A 167 2.78 16.68 -24.55
N GLY A 168 3.37 15.48 -24.57
CA GLY A 168 2.68 14.23 -24.26
C GLY A 168 2.20 14.17 -22.80
N GLU A 169 3.06 14.54 -21.85
CA GLU A 169 2.70 14.58 -20.43
C GLU A 169 1.59 15.60 -20.13
N ARG A 170 1.64 16.78 -20.74
CA ARG A 170 0.56 17.77 -20.62
C ARG A 170 -0.77 17.24 -21.16
N LYS A 171 -0.72 16.56 -22.31
CA LYS A 171 -1.91 15.94 -22.90
C LYS A 171 -2.47 14.85 -21.99
N ALA A 172 -1.62 13.98 -21.46
CA ALA A 172 -2.01 12.92 -20.53
C ALA A 172 -2.61 13.49 -19.24
N ALA A 173 -2.00 14.52 -18.66
CA ALA A 173 -2.52 15.19 -17.46
C ALA A 173 -3.90 15.83 -17.70
N LEU A 174 -4.12 16.45 -18.87
CA LEU A 174 -5.42 16.99 -19.25
C LEU A 174 -6.48 15.90 -19.44
N VAL A 175 -6.13 14.77 -20.07
CA VAL A 175 -7.05 13.63 -20.22
C VAL A 175 -7.40 13.05 -18.85
N ALA A 176 -6.43 12.93 -17.94
CA ALA A 176 -6.67 12.44 -16.58
C ALA A 176 -7.57 13.39 -15.78
N LEU A 177 -7.36 14.71 -15.86
CA LEU A 177 -8.25 15.71 -15.25
C LEU A 177 -9.68 15.58 -15.78
N ARG A 178 -9.82 15.42 -17.09
CA ARG A 178 -11.10 15.22 -17.77
C ARG A 178 -11.81 13.95 -17.30
N SER A 179 -11.07 12.85 -17.12
CA SER A 179 -11.62 11.62 -16.53
C SER A 179 -12.14 11.87 -15.13
N ARG A 180 -11.33 12.46 -14.25
CA ARG A 180 -11.74 12.74 -12.86
C ARG A 180 -12.96 13.66 -12.79
N TRP A 181 -13.04 14.67 -13.66
CA TRP A 181 -14.23 15.50 -13.75
C TRP A 181 -15.47 14.68 -14.14
N ALA A 182 -15.40 13.84 -15.17
CA ALA A 182 -16.52 12.98 -15.55
C ALA A 182 -16.94 12.03 -14.42
N ASP A 183 -15.98 11.48 -13.68
CA ASP A 183 -16.23 10.58 -12.55
C ASP A 183 -17.00 11.30 -11.44
N VAL A 184 -16.54 12.49 -11.02
CA VAL A 184 -17.21 13.29 -9.99
C VAL A 184 -18.60 13.75 -10.48
N GLN A 185 -18.72 14.21 -11.73
CA GLN A 185 -20.01 14.60 -12.30
C GLN A 185 -21.02 13.43 -12.31
N ASN A 186 -20.56 12.23 -12.67
CA ASN A 186 -21.38 11.01 -12.68
C ASN A 186 -21.76 10.54 -11.28
N GLU A 187 -20.84 10.65 -10.31
CA GLU A 187 -21.09 10.31 -8.91
C GLU A 187 -22.23 11.16 -8.33
N HIS A 188 -22.20 12.48 -8.55
CA HIS A 188 -23.25 13.39 -8.08
C HIS A 188 -24.58 13.18 -8.81
N LEU A 189 -24.56 12.95 -10.12
CA LEU A 189 -25.78 12.57 -10.86
C LEU A 189 -26.41 11.29 -10.30
N ALA A 190 -25.61 10.27 -10.00
CA ALA A 190 -26.08 9.04 -9.38
C ALA A 190 -26.63 9.27 -7.96
N ARG A 191 -25.89 10.02 -7.13
CA ARG A 191 -26.24 10.34 -5.74
C ARG A 191 -27.60 11.03 -5.63
N HIS A 192 -27.94 11.89 -6.59
CA HIS A 192 -29.22 12.59 -6.63
C HIS A 192 -30.29 11.88 -7.47
N GLY A 193 -30.08 10.60 -7.81
CA GLY A 193 -31.11 9.75 -8.43
C GLY A 193 -31.32 9.98 -9.92
N HIS A 194 -30.39 10.63 -10.62
CA HIS A 194 -30.47 10.80 -12.07
C HIS A 194 -29.85 9.60 -12.79
N GLU A 195 -30.47 9.16 -13.87
CA GLU A 195 -29.93 8.10 -14.75
C GLU A 195 -28.89 8.63 -15.76
N SER A 196 -28.89 9.95 -15.99
CA SER A 196 -27.97 10.59 -16.94
C SER A 196 -26.51 10.39 -16.54
N ARG A 197 -25.64 10.08 -17.51
CA ARG A 197 -24.19 9.96 -17.34
C ARG A 197 -23.45 10.67 -18.46
N VAL A 198 -22.24 11.11 -18.15
CA VAL A 198 -21.30 11.75 -19.07
C VAL A 198 -20.08 10.85 -19.31
N ASP A 199 -19.39 11.06 -20.42
CA ASP A 199 -18.14 10.38 -20.74
C ASP A 199 -17.14 11.40 -21.30
N HIS A 200 -15.93 11.40 -20.77
CA HIS A 200 -14.86 12.33 -21.14
C HIS A 200 -14.16 11.95 -22.45
N ARG A 201 -14.28 10.69 -22.88
CA ARG A 201 -13.64 10.13 -24.07
C ARG A 201 -14.26 10.70 -25.32
N SER A 202 -13.49 10.75 -26.40
CA SER A 202 -14.04 11.11 -27.71
C SER A 202 -15.07 10.07 -28.17
N LEU A 203 -15.98 10.48 -29.06
CA LEU A 203 -16.97 9.57 -29.66
C LEU A 203 -16.31 8.34 -30.30
N LYS A 204 -15.15 8.53 -30.94
CA LYS A 204 -14.34 7.45 -31.51
C LYS A 204 -13.88 6.44 -30.45
N GLU A 205 -13.36 6.91 -29.31
CA GLU A 205 -12.92 6.05 -28.21
C GLU A 205 -14.09 5.34 -27.50
N GLN A 206 -15.30 5.91 -27.58
CA GLN A 206 -16.54 5.28 -27.14
C GLN A 206 -17.10 4.26 -28.16
N GLY A 207 -16.49 4.13 -29.35
CA GLY A 207 -17.01 3.29 -30.43
C GLY A 207 -18.27 3.85 -31.10
N ILE A 208 -18.55 5.14 -30.92
CA ILE A 208 -19.70 5.83 -31.51
C ILE A 208 -19.27 6.42 -32.86
N ASN A 209 -19.77 5.82 -33.94
CA ASN A 209 -19.54 6.30 -35.29
C ASN A 209 -20.54 7.40 -35.67
N ARG A 210 -20.38 8.60 -35.08
CA ARG A 210 -21.09 9.83 -35.49
C ARG A 210 -20.12 11.01 -35.55
N THR A 211 -20.44 11.99 -36.38
CA THR A 211 -19.67 13.24 -36.45
C THR A 211 -19.86 14.04 -35.16
N PRO A 212 -18.77 14.50 -34.50
CA PRO A 212 -18.88 15.40 -33.35
C PRO A 212 -19.59 16.69 -33.73
N GLU A 213 -20.44 17.19 -32.84
CA GLU A 213 -21.03 18.50 -33.00
C GLU A 213 -19.97 19.60 -32.87
N VAL A 214 -20.09 20.67 -33.66
CA VAL A 214 -19.21 21.83 -33.59
C VAL A 214 -19.59 22.66 -32.36
N HIS A 215 -18.60 23.01 -31.52
CA HIS A 215 -18.83 23.92 -30.41
C HIS A 215 -19.18 25.31 -30.93
N LEU A 216 -20.40 25.76 -30.63
CA LEU A 216 -20.88 27.10 -30.96
C LEU A 216 -20.64 28.00 -29.76
N GLY A 217 -19.67 28.90 -29.88
CA GLY A 217 -19.41 29.93 -28.87
C GLY A 217 -20.54 30.98 -28.81
N PRO A 218 -20.56 31.86 -27.79
CA PRO A 218 -21.66 32.81 -27.57
C PRO A 218 -22.01 33.67 -28.79
N VAL A 219 -20.99 34.16 -29.51
CA VAL A 219 -21.17 34.97 -30.72
C VAL A 219 -21.80 34.17 -31.86
N GLN A 220 -21.33 32.94 -32.08
CA GLN A 220 -21.86 32.07 -33.13
C GLN A 220 -23.29 31.64 -32.83
N ALA A 221 -23.57 31.29 -31.57
CA ALA A 221 -24.91 30.94 -31.11
C ALA A 221 -25.90 32.10 -31.31
N ALA A 222 -25.48 33.34 -31.00
CA ALA A 222 -26.29 34.54 -31.20
C ALA A 222 -26.54 34.90 -32.68
N SER A 223 -25.69 34.41 -33.60
CA SER A 223 -25.81 34.67 -35.04
C SER A 223 -26.73 33.68 -35.79
N LEU A 224 -27.22 32.63 -35.12
CA LEU A 224 -28.10 31.65 -35.73
C LEU A 224 -29.50 32.21 -35.95
N ASN A 225 -30.10 31.90 -37.11
CA ASN A 225 -31.50 32.20 -37.38
C ASN A 225 -32.44 31.07 -36.85
N GLY A 226 -33.75 31.34 -36.85
CA GLY A 226 -34.74 30.39 -36.32
C GLY A 226 -34.72 29.02 -37.00
N GLU A 227 -34.56 28.97 -38.33
CA GLU A 227 -34.49 27.71 -39.09
C GLU A 227 -33.26 26.88 -38.73
N GLN A 228 -32.09 27.53 -38.58
CA GLN A 228 -30.86 26.87 -38.16
C GLN A 228 -30.98 26.31 -36.74
N ILE A 229 -31.63 27.04 -35.83
CA ILE A 229 -31.88 26.57 -34.46
C ILE A 229 -32.75 25.30 -34.47
N VAL A 230 -33.85 25.31 -35.23
CA VAL A 230 -34.75 24.15 -35.36
C VAL A 230 -34.01 22.95 -35.94
N ALA A 231 -33.26 23.12 -37.03
CA ALA A 231 -32.49 22.04 -37.65
C ALA A 231 -31.46 21.40 -36.69
N ILE A 232 -30.79 22.22 -35.86
CA ILE A 232 -29.87 21.72 -34.82
C ILE A 232 -30.63 20.92 -33.75
N GLN A 233 -31.79 21.41 -33.31
CA GLN A 233 -32.62 20.73 -32.31
C GLN A 233 -33.17 19.39 -32.82
N GLU A 234 -33.67 19.34 -34.05
CA GLU A 234 -34.17 18.12 -34.68
C GLU A 234 -33.08 17.07 -34.80
N ARG A 235 -31.88 17.46 -35.29
CA ARG A 235 -30.72 16.55 -35.34
C ARG A 235 -30.39 15.98 -33.96
N ARG A 236 -30.35 16.83 -32.92
CA ARG A 236 -30.06 16.40 -31.53
C ARG A 236 -31.16 15.49 -30.95
N ASN A 237 -32.41 15.64 -31.38
CA ASN A 237 -33.51 14.76 -30.98
C ASN A 237 -33.36 13.40 -31.65
N ALA A 238 -33.18 13.37 -32.97
CA ALA A 238 -32.99 12.13 -33.74
C ALA A 238 -31.80 11.32 -33.23
N GLU A 239 -30.68 11.97 -32.90
CA GLU A 239 -29.51 11.29 -32.31
C GLU A 239 -29.80 10.68 -30.94
N ARG A 240 -30.63 11.32 -30.11
CA ARG A 240 -31.05 10.79 -28.80
C ARG A 240 -31.96 9.58 -28.94
N GLU A 241 -32.91 9.63 -29.88
CA GLU A 241 -33.78 8.51 -30.20
C GLU A 241 -32.98 7.31 -30.72
N LEU A 242 -32.03 7.55 -31.63
CA LEU A 242 -31.15 6.51 -32.16
C LEU A 242 -30.28 5.87 -31.07
N LYS A 243 -29.75 6.68 -30.13
CA LYS A 243 -29.03 6.16 -28.96
C LYS A 243 -29.93 5.26 -28.11
N THR A 244 -31.13 5.73 -27.78
CA THR A 244 -32.09 5.00 -26.94
C THR A 244 -32.50 3.67 -27.59
N ALA A 245 -32.79 3.69 -28.90
CA ALA A 245 -33.12 2.48 -29.65
C ALA A 245 -31.94 1.48 -29.69
N ARG A 246 -30.71 1.96 -29.86
CA ARG A 246 -29.50 1.12 -29.83
C ARG A 246 -29.27 0.50 -28.46
N ASP A 247 -29.41 1.26 -27.39
CA ASP A 247 -29.23 0.77 -26.02
C ASP A 247 -30.30 -0.31 -25.70
N ALA A 248 -31.55 -0.10 -26.12
CA ALA A 248 -32.62 -1.10 -25.98
C ALA A 248 -32.36 -2.37 -26.81
N ALA A 249 -31.91 -2.23 -28.06
CA ALA A 249 -31.58 -3.37 -28.91
C ALA A 249 -30.43 -4.21 -28.34
N ASN A 250 -29.38 -3.57 -27.82
CA ASN A 250 -28.28 -4.25 -27.15
C ASN A 250 -28.75 -5.02 -25.91
N ALA A 251 -29.66 -4.44 -25.11
CA ALA A 251 -30.20 -5.12 -23.93
C ALA A 251 -31.02 -6.38 -24.31
N ILE A 252 -31.86 -6.28 -25.36
CA ILE A 252 -32.62 -7.43 -25.87
C ILE A 252 -31.68 -8.52 -26.39
N GLN A 253 -30.63 -8.14 -27.12
CA GLN A 253 -29.65 -9.11 -27.63
C GLN A 253 -28.92 -9.84 -26.49
N GLN A 254 -28.50 -9.13 -25.44
CA GLN A 254 -27.89 -9.75 -24.26
C GLN A 254 -28.84 -10.73 -23.58
N GLU A 255 -30.12 -10.37 -23.42
CA GLU A 255 -31.13 -11.27 -22.85
C GLU A 255 -31.33 -12.53 -23.70
N GLN A 256 -31.36 -12.39 -25.03
CA GLN A 256 -31.48 -13.52 -25.96
C GLN A 256 -30.25 -14.43 -25.92
N GLU A 257 -29.04 -13.87 -25.91
CA GLU A 257 -27.80 -14.64 -25.78
C GLU A 257 -27.75 -15.41 -24.45
N GLN A 258 -28.23 -14.80 -23.36
CA GLN A 258 -28.31 -15.46 -22.06
C GLN A 258 -29.31 -16.63 -22.09
N LYS A 259 -30.50 -16.45 -22.69
CA LYS A 259 -31.48 -17.52 -22.89
C LYS A 259 -30.93 -18.66 -23.77
N GLN A 260 -30.16 -18.34 -24.80
CA GLN A 260 -29.52 -19.34 -25.67
C GLN A 260 -28.42 -20.12 -24.93
N LYS A 261 -27.60 -19.47 -24.10
CA LYS A 261 -26.60 -20.13 -23.24
C LYS A 261 -27.26 -21.12 -22.27
N ILE A 262 -28.38 -20.73 -21.65
CA ILE A 262 -29.15 -21.62 -20.76
C ILE A 262 -29.64 -22.86 -21.53
N ARG A 263 -30.22 -22.66 -22.72
CA ARG A 263 -30.75 -23.75 -23.57
C ARG A 263 -29.66 -24.69 -24.12
N ALA A 264 -28.43 -24.21 -24.31
CA ALA A 264 -27.30 -25.00 -24.79
C ALA A 264 -26.65 -25.88 -23.70
N VAL A 265 -26.89 -25.58 -22.42
CA VAL A 265 -26.29 -26.31 -21.27
C VAL A 265 -27.15 -27.51 -20.83
N GLU A 266 -28.45 -27.52 -21.13
CA GLU A 266 -29.38 -28.61 -20.78
C GLU A 266 -28.96 -30.02 -21.26
N PRO A 267 -28.46 -30.22 -22.50
CA PRO A 267 -28.04 -31.55 -22.98
C PRO A 267 -26.66 -31.98 -22.42
N VAL A 268 -25.83 -31.04 -21.97
CA VAL A 268 -24.50 -31.32 -21.39
C VAL A 268 -24.62 -31.75 -19.92
N ARG A 269 -25.61 -31.20 -19.19
CA ARG A 269 -25.90 -31.59 -17.80
C ARG A 269 -26.26 -33.08 -17.64
N SER A 270 -26.88 -33.70 -18.65
CA SER A 270 -27.28 -35.11 -18.63
C SER A 270 -26.15 -36.11 -18.91
N ALA A 271 -24.94 -35.65 -19.28
CA ALA A 271 -23.81 -36.52 -19.64
C ALA A 271 -22.66 -36.51 -18.60
N ARG A 272 -22.77 -35.75 -17.51
CA ARG A 272 -21.72 -35.63 -16.47
C ARG A 272 -21.71 -36.86 -15.55
N SER A 273 -20.54 -37.40 -15.25
CA SER A 273 -20.38 -38.42 -14.19
C SER A 273 -20.85 -37.84 -12.85
N PRO A 274 -21.87 -38.43 -12.20
CA PRO A 274 -22.31 -38.03 -10.87
C PRO A 274 -21.20 -38.11 -9.82
N GLU A 275 -20.26 -39.05 -9.98
CA GLU A 275 -19.14 -39.27 -9.08
C GLU A 275 -18.14 -38.10 -9.12
N LEU A 276 -17.76 -37.64 -10.32
CA LEU A 276 -16.85 -36.49 -10.48
C LEU A 276 -17.48 -35.20 -9.96
N LEU A 277 -18.79 -35.01 -10.17
CA LEU A 277 -19.52 -33.85 -9.62
C LEU A 277 -19.52 -33.87 -8.09
N LEU A 278 -19.74 -35.03 -7.48
CA LEU A 278 -19.69 -35.18 -6.02
C LEU A 278 -18.28 -34.92 -5.48
N GLN A 279 -17.25 -35.40 -6.18
CA GLN A 279 -15.86 -35.13 -5.82
C GLN A 279 -15.53 -33.64 -5.91
N TYR A 280 -15.91 -32.96 -7.01
CA TYR A 280 -15.72 -31.53 -7.17
C TYR A 280 -16.44 -30.72 -6.09
N ARG A 281 -17.70 -31.07 -5.80
CA ARG A 281 -18.48 -30.46 -4.71
C ARG A 281 -17.80 -30.61 -3.35
N LYS A 282 -17.25 -31.80 -3.05
CA LYS A 282 -16.51 -32.07 -1.81
C LYS A 282 -15.24 -31.21 -1.72
N VAL A 283 -14.44 -31.14 -2.78
CA VAL A 283 -13.21 -30.33 -2.80
C VAL A 283 -13.54 -28.84 -2.68
N MET A 284 -14.58 -28.37 -3.37
CA MET A 284 -15.08 -27.00 -3.24
C MET A 284 -15.50 -26.69 -1.81
N LYS A 285 -16.23 -27.59 -1.12
CA LYS A 285 -16.58 -27.42 0.30
C LYS A 285 -15.33 -27.22 1.17
N THR A 286 -14.26 -27.98 0.93
CA THR A 286 -12.97 -27.81 1.63
C THR A 286 -12.34 -26.43 1.38
N VAL A 287 -12.34 -25.94 0.13
CA VAL A 287 -11.84 -24.60 -0.20
C VAL A 287 -12.63 -23.52 0.55
N ILE A 288 -13.96 -23.60 0.53
CA ILE A 288 -14.84 -22.65 1.22
C ILE A 288 -14.57 -22.65 2.73
N GLN A 289 -14.44 -23.83 3.33
CA GLN A 289 -14.15 -23.98 4.76
C GLN A 289 -12.77 -23.41 5.14
N GLY A 290 -11.75 -23.66 4.31
CA GLY A 290 -10.40 -23.14 4.50
C GLY A 290 -10.34 -21.62 4.36
N GLU A 291 -10.99 -21.04 3.35
CA GLU A 291 -11.14 -19.59 3.18
C GLU A 291 -11.83 -18.94 4.39
N ALA A 292 -12.93 -19.54 4.86
CA ALA A 292 -13.62 -19.05 6.04
C ALA A 292 -12.77 -19.19 7.31
N ARG A 293 -11.92 -20.22 7.42
CA ARG A 293 -10.97 -20.40 8.51
C ARG A 293 -9.88 -19.32 8.46
N LEU A 294 -9.32 -19.01 7.30
CA LEU A 294 -8.36 -17.92 7.12
C LEU A 294 -8.94 -16.55 7.49
N ALA A 295 -10.20 -16.30 7.12
CA ALA A 295 -10.91 -15.09 7.50
C ALA A 295 -11.09 -14.98 9.04
N ARG A 296 -11.46 -16.07 9.71
CA ARG A 296 -11.60 -16.11 11.18
C ARG A 296 -10.28 -15.96 11.93
N LEU A 297 -9.19 -16.49 11.40
CA LEU A 297 -7.87 -16.40 12.04
C LEU A 297 -7.36 -14.96 12.10
N GLY A 298 -7.77 -14.09 11.17
CA GLY A 298 -7.26 -12.72 11.05
C GLY A 298 -5.77 -12.68 10.75
N ASP A 299 -5.20 -11.49 10.57
CA ASP A 299 -3.77 -11.34 10.31
C ASP A 299 -2.95 -11.33 11.60
N ALA A 300 -1.79 -11.99 11.58
CA ALA A 300 -0.85 -11.94 12.68
C ALA A 300 -0.20 -10.54 12.77
N ASN A 301 0.08 -10.09 14.00
CA ASN A 301 0.71 -8.79 14.23
C ASN A 301 2.09 -8.73 13.54
N PRO A 302 2.28 -7.87 12.52
CA PRO A 302 3.50 -7.86 11.71
C PRO A 302 4.72 -7.41 12.53
N ASN A 303 4.54 -6.55 13.53
CA ASN A 303 5.62 -6.15 14.42
C ASN A 303 6.06 -7.33 15.29
N ALA A 304 5.11 -8.06 15.88
CA ALA A 304 5.41 -9.25 16.69
C ALA A 304 6.12 -10.35 15.86
N LEU A 305 5.76 -10.53 14.59
CA LEU A 305 6.47 -11.44 13.67
C LEU A 305 7.90 -10.98 13.36
N LYS A 306 8.13 -9.68 13.18
CA LYS A 306 9.49 -9.12 13.04
C LYS A 306 10.31 -9.39 14.30
N GLU A 307 9.73 -9.17 15.47
CA GLU A 307 10.38 -9.44 16.76
C GLU A 307 10.68 -10.92 16.96
N HIS A 308 9.79 -11.83 16.55
CA HIS A 308 10.01 -13.27 16.60
C HIS A 308 11.28 -13.67 15.81
N LYS A 309 11.46 -13.14 14.59
CA LYS A 309 12.67 -13.39 13.78
C LYS A 309 13.93 -12.86 14.45
N LEU A 310 13.87 -11.64 15.00
CA LEU A 310 14.98 -11.04 15.72
C LEU A 310 15.35 -11.86 16.96
N LEU A 311 14.36 -12.35 17.71
CA LEU A 311 14.53 -13.20 18.87
C LEU A 311 15.18 -14.53 18.51
N GLN A 312 14.69 -15.21 17.46
CA GLN A 312 15.29 -16.49 17.00
C GLN A 312 16.74 -16.31 16.57
N ASN A 313 17.02 -15.28 15.76
CA ASN A 313 18.38 -14.99 15.30
C ASN A 313 19.30 -14.63 16.47
N ALA A 314 18.80 -13.87 17.45
CA ALA A 314 19.58 -13.49 18.63
C ALA A 314 19.87 -14.70 19.53
N LYS A 315 18.90 -15.59 19.77
CA LYS A 315 19.12 -16.85 20.51
C LYS A 315 20.16 -17.72 19.81
N ALA A 316 20.02 -17.96 18.51
CA ALA A 316 20.98 -18.75 17.73
C ALA A 316 22.40 -18.16 17.75
N LYS A 317 22.54 -16.83 17.60
CA LYS A 317 23.86 -16.17 17.67
C LYS A 317 24.45 -16.23 19.08
N LYS A 318 23.63 -16.09 20.13
CA LYS A 318 24.07 -16.24 21.53
C LYS A 318 24.61 -17.65 21.78
N ASP A 319 23.92 -18.68 21.30
CA ASP A 319 24.32 -20.07 21.48
C ASP A 319 25.64 -20.36 20.75
N SER A 320 25.77 -19.88 19.49
CA SER A 320 27.01 -19.97 18.72
C SER A 320 28.20 -19.28 19.41
N LEU A 321 28.00 -18.07 19.94
CA LEU A 321 29.04 -17.35 20.69
C LEU A 321 29.40 -18.05 22.01
N SER A 322 28.42 -18.68 22.66
CA SER A 322 28.64 -19.44 23.90
C SER A 322 29.44 -20.71 23.62
N GLU A 323 29.16 -21.41 22.52
CA GLU A 323 29.95 -22.57 22.09
C GLU A 323 31.38 -22.17 21.72
N TRP A 324 31.57 -21.06 21.01
CA TRP A 324 32.92 -20.56 20.70
C TRP A 324 33.68 -20.19 21.98
N SER A 325 33.05 -19.48 22.93
CA SER A 325 33.65 -19.18 24.23
C SER A 325 34.08 -20.45 24.99
N ARG A 326 33.25 -21.51 24.96
CA ARG A 326 33.60 -22.82 25.53
C ARG A 326 34.86 -23.41 24.87
N ARG A 327 34.98 -23.33 23.55
CA ARG A 327 36.16 -23.82 22.82
C ARG A 327 37.43 -23.04 23.14
N ILE A 328 37.32 -21.72 23.35
CA ILE A 328 38.43 -20.89 23.83
C ILE A 328 38.88 -21.36 25.22
N TYR A 329 37.93 -21.56 26.13
CA TYR A 329 38.22 -22.06 27.47
C TYR A 329 38.92 -23.44 27.45
N GLU A 330 38.44 -24.36 26.61
CA GLU A 330 39.10 -25.66 26.40
C GLU A 330 40.51 -25.51 25.80
N GLY A 331 40.67 -24.58 24.86
CA GLY A 331 41.97 -24.21 24.30
C GLY A 331 42.93 -23.69 25.35
N ALA A 332 42.49 -22.83 26.28
CA ALA A 332 43.32 -22.34 27.37
C ALA A 332 43.83 -23.47 28.28
N ARG A 333 42.98 -24.47 28.56
CA ARG A 333 43.40 -25.68 29.30
C ARG A 333 44.42 -26.52 28.54
N TYR A 334 44.29 -26.59 27.20
CA TYR A 334 45.27 -27.29 26.36
C TYR A 334 46.60 -26.55 26.31
N LEU A 335 46.58 -25.21 26.23
CA LEU A 335 47.79 -24.39 26.27
C LEU A 335 48.55 -24.58 27.59
N ASP A 336 47.85 -24.68 28.71
CA ASP A 336 48.43 -25.00 30.02
C ASP A 336 49.10 -26.39 30.03
N LYS A 337 48.50 -27.39 29.37
CA LYS A 337 49.14 -28.71 29.16
C LYS A 337 50.44 -28.60 28.34
N LEU A 338 50.44 -27.84 27.24
CA LEU A 338 51.67 -27.60 26.47
C LEU A 338 52.73 -26.84 27.29
N GLY A 339 52.30 -25.91 28.15
CA GLY A 339 53.16 -25.25 29.14
C GLY A 339 53.87 -26.24 30.05
N ARG A 340 53.14 -27.23 30.60
CA ARG A 340 53.74 -28.32 31.40
C ARG A 340 54.75 -29.15 30.62
N ASN A 341 54.49 -29.45 29.35
CA ASN A 341 55.43 -30.21 28.50
C ASN A 341 56.76 -29.45 28.33
N VAL A 342 56.70 -28.14 28.07
CA VAL A 342 57.90 -27.29 28.01
C VAL A 342 58.66 -27.33 29.33
N VAL A 343 57.98 -27.18 30.47
CA VAL A 343 58.62 -27.24 31.80
C VAL A 343 59.28 -28.60 32.06
N SER A 344 58.65 -29.71 31.65
CA SER A 344 59.23 -31.06 31.75
C SER A 344 60.50 -31.18 30.90
N ALA A 345 60.43 -30.78 29.63
CA ALA A 345 61.58 -30.83 28.72
C ALA A 345 62.76 -29.98 29.21
N GLN A 346 62.48 -28.78 29.76
CA GLN A 346 63.48 -27.91 30.39
C GLN A 346 64.11 -28.54 31.64
N ARG A 347 63.34 -29.30 32.43
CA ARG A 347 63.85 -30.01 33.60
C ARG A 347 64.78 -31.14 33.19
N GLU A 348 64.35 -32.00 32.27
CA GLU A 348 65.17 -33.11 31.75
C GLU A 348 66.47 -32.60 31.11
N LEU A 349 66.42 -31.50 30.36
CA LEU A 349 67.62 -30.87 29.79
C LEU A 349 68.59 -30.39 30.87
N ARG A 350 68.08 -29.80 31.97
CA ARG A 350 68.91 -29.37 33.11
C ARG A 350 69.55 -30.57 33.82
N GLU A 351 68.79 -31.64 34.05
CA GLU A 351 69.30 -32.86 34.67
C GLU A 351 70.43 -33.48 33.81
N LEU A 352 70.28 -33.54 32.49
CA LEU A 352 71.33 -34.00 31.58
C LEU A 352 72.57 -33.07 31.61
N GLN A 353 72.38 -31.75 31.68
CA GLN A 353 73.48 -30.79 31.80
C GLN A 353 74.24 -30.95 33.13
N GLU A 354 73.53 -31.20 34.23
CA GLU A 354 74.10 -31.47 35.54
C GLU A 354 74.91 -32.78 35.53
N GLN A 355 74.36 -33.86 34.96
CA GLN A 355 75.08 -35.13 34.76
C GLN A 355 76.36 -34.93 33.93
N ARG A 356 76.26 -34.18 32.83
CA ARG A 356 77.41 -33.82 31.97
C ARG A 356 78.46 -33.03 32.74
N ASN A 357 78.06 -32.12 33.62
CA ASN A 357 78.98 -31.33 34.44
C ASN A 357 79.65 -32.18 35.52
N ALA A 358 78.92 -33.10 36.16
CA ALA A 358 79.47 -34.03 37.14
C ALA A 358 80.58 -34.92 36.55
N LEU A 359 80.45 -35.34 35.28
CA LEU A 359 81.49 -36.10 34.57
C LEU A 359 82.82 -35.34 34.40
N ASN A 360 82.82 -34.00 34.42
CA ASN A 360 84.05 -33.21 34.31
C ASN A 360 84.91 -33.26 35.59
N GLY A 361 84.37 -33.64 36.76
CA GLY A 361 85.06 -33.61 38.06
C GLY A 361 85.81 -34.88 38.48
N ILE A 362 85.65 -36.00 37.76
CA ILE A 362 86.25 -37.30 38.12
C ILE A 362 87.67 -37.37 37.44
N ARG A 363 88.58 -38.36 37.65
CA ARG A 363 89.76 -38.65 36.76
C ARG A 363 89.82 -40.14 36.33
N GLY A 364 89.98 -40.48 35.03
CA GLY A 364 90.04 -41.88 34.53
C GLY A 364 89.79 -42.12 33.02
N LEU A 365 90.16 -43.31 32.50
CA LEU A 365 90.33 -43.67 31.08
C LEU A 365 89.04 -43.93 30.23
N PHE A 366 87.86 -44.13 30.83
CA PHE A 366 86.62 -44.51 30.09
C PHE A 366 85.68 -43.35 29.70
N ARG A 367 86.06 -42.08 29.95
CA ARG A 367 85.15 -40.92 29.82
C ARG A 367 84.73 -40.45 28.44
N GLY A 368 85.52 -40.76 27.41
CA GLY A 368 85.29 -40.17 26.09
C GLY A 368 83.99 -40.65 25.44
N ALA A 369 83.56 -41.87 25.73
CA ALA A 369 82.32 -42.44 25.23
C ALA A 369 81.11 -41.90 26.01
N ASP A 370 81.15 -41.98 27.35
CA ASP A 370 80.05 -41.51 28.23
C ASP A 370 79.74 -40.03 28.02
N LYS A 371 80.77 -39.19 27.85
CA LYS A 371 80.59 -37.76 27.59
C LYS A 371 79.93 -37.52 26.22
N ARG A 372 80.34 -38.26 25.19
CA ARG A 372 79.74 -38.18 23.85
C ARG A 372 78.28 -38.64 23.87
N GLU A 373 77.96 -39.65 24.65
CA GLU A 373 76.60 -40.15 24.82
C GLU A 373 75.70 -39.11 25.51
N ILE A 374 76.14 -38.52 26.63
CA ILE A 374 75.36 -37.46 27.30
C ILE A 374 75.26 -36.21 26.42
N ASP A 375 76.32 -35.82 25.72
CA ASP A 375 76.27 -34.68 24.78
C ASP A 375 75.27 -34.94 23.64
N ALA A 376 75.14 -36.18 23.14
CA ALA A 376 74.13 -36.55 22.15
C ALA A 376 72.70 -36.49 22.72
N ARG A 377 72.47 -37.00 23.94
CA ARG A 377 71.17 -36.88 24.64
C ARG A 377 70.79 -35.43 24.93
N ILE A 378 71.75 -34.57 25.27
CA ILE A 378 71.52 -33.12 25.43
C ILE A 378 71.07 -32.50 24.11
N LEU A 379 71.70 -32.87 22.99
CA LEU A 379 71.33 -32.35 21.68
C LEU A 379 69.91 -32.78 21.29
N GLU A 380 69.57 -34.05 21.50
CA GLU A 380 68.23 -34.58 21.27
C GLU A 380 67.19 -33.85 22.16
N GLN A 381 67.47 -33.71 23.45
CA GLN A 381 66.56 -33.05 24.38
C GLN A 381 66.38 -31.55 24.08
N LYS A 382 67.41 -30.87 23.57
CA LYS A 382 67.27 -29.51 23.05
C LYS A 382 66.29 -29.45 21.89
N SER A 383 66.36 -30.40 20.96
CA SER A 383 65.40 -30.48 19.85
C SER A 383 63.99 -30.73 20.36
N VAL A 384 63.79 -31.61 21.34
CA VAL A 384 62.48 -31.86 21.99
C VAL A 384 61.94 -30.58 22.63
N LEU A 385 62.79 -29.84 23.35
CA LEU A 385 62.41 -28.56 23.96
C LEU A 385 62.01 -27.52 22.90
N GLU A 386 62.79 -27.37 21.84
CA GLU A 386 62.51 -26.45 20.74
C GLU A 386 61.15 -26.78 20.08
N THR A 387 60.87 -28.07 19.83
CA THR A 387 59.57 -28.51 19.31
C THR A 387 58.43 -28.18 20.27
N ALA A 388 58.57 -28.50 21.56
CA ALA A 388 57.53 -28.21 22.55
C ALA A 388 57.27 -26.69 22.72
N GLU A 389 58.31 -25.87 22.67
CA GLU A 389 58.20 -24.41 22.72
C GLU A 389 57.53 -23.86 21.45
N HIS A 390 57.89 -24.39 20.28
CA HIS A 390 57.28 -24.03 19.00
C HIS A 390 55.78 -24.35 19.00
N GLU A 391 55.40 -25.59 19.33
CA GLU A 391 53.99 -26.03 19.40
C GLU A 391 53.17 -25.17 20.37
N ARG A 392 53.71 -24.91 21.57
CA ARG A 392 53.05 -24.05 22.56
C ARG A 392 52.86 -22.63 22.04
N ASN A 393 53.87 -22.04 21.43
CA ASN A 393 53.81 -20.66 20.95
C ASN A 393 52.87 -20.54 19.73
N GLU A 394 52.91 -21.49 18.80
CA GLU A 394 51.99 -21.54 17.66
C GLU A 394 50.54 -21.66 18.14
N PHE A 395 50.26 -22.57 19.09
CA PHE A 395 48.93 -22.73 19.65
C PHE A 395 48.48 -21.49 20.43
N ARG A 396 49.37 -20.86 21.22
CA ARG A 396 49.08 -19.59 21.91
C ARG A 396 48.63 -18.51 20.94
N ASN A 397 49.35 -18.33 19.84
CA ASN A 397 49.02 -17.31 18.84
C ASN A 397 47.66 -17.58 18.19
N LYS A 398 47.36 -18.84 17.87
CA LYS A 398 46.04 -19.24 17.35
C LYS A 398 44.93 -18.98 18.35
N LEU A 399 45.15 -19.30 19.63
CA LEU A 399 44.17 -19.07 20.70
C LEU A 399 43.91 -17.57 20.91
N GLN A 400 44.97 -16.76 20.99
CA GLN A 400 44.86 -15.30 21.14
C GLN A 400 44.13 -14.66 19.95
N HIS A 401 44.37 -15.15 18.73
CA HIS A 401 43.62 -14.70 17.56
C HIS A 401 42.12 -15.06 17.67
N ALA A 402 41.80 -16.30 18.06
CA ALA A 402 40.42 -16.73 18.26
C ALA A 402 39.70 -15.94 19.36
N GLU A 403 40.38 -15.59 20.45
CA GLU A 403 39.88 -14.70 21.51
C GLU A 403 39.56 -13.31 20.97
N SER A 404 40.50 -12.70 20.22
CA SER A 404 40.29 -11.39 19.59
C SER A 404 39.10 -11.39 18.64
N GLU A 405 38.96 -12.42 17.80
CA GLU A 405 37.83 -12.51 16.87
C GLU A 405 36.51 -12.72 17.61
N TRP A 406 36.50 -13.54 18.67
CA TRP A 406 35.32 -13.71 19.52
C TRP A 406 34.91 -12.38 20.18
N ASP A 407 35.85 -11.60 20.70
CA ASP A 407 35.57 -10.29 21.31
C ASP A 407 34.95 -9.32 20.31
N LYS A 408 35.48 -9.26 19.08
CA LYS A 408 34.92 -8.43 17.99
C LYS A 408 33.49 -8.85 17.64
N GLU A 409 33.27 -10.15 17.44
CA GLU A 409 31.97 -10.71 17.07
C GLU A 409 30.94 -10.53 18.19
N ASN A 410 31.33 -10.75 19.45
CA ASN A 410 30.49 -10.53 20.61
C ASN A 410 30.14 -9.04 20.77
N ALA A 411 31.10 -8.14 20.58
CA ALA A 411 30.85 -6.69 20.60
C ALA A 411 29.92 -6.25 19.46
N ALA A 412 30.08 -6.82 18.26
CA ALA A 412 29.18 -6.57 17.13
C ALA A 412 27.77 -7.07 17.43
N PHE A 413 27.62 -8.28 17.98
CA PHE A 413 26.35 -8.84 18.39
C PHE A 413 25.61 -7.95 19.40
N LYS A 414 26.32 -7.43 20.41
CA LYS A 414 25.76 -6.51 21.43
C LYS A 414 25.17 -5.23 20.85
N ARG A 415 25.58 -4.80 19.65
CA ARG A 415 25.08 -3.61 18.95
C ARG A 415 23.88 -3.90 18.04
N THR A 416 23.49 -5.15 17.86
CA THR A 416 22.36 -5.52 16.98
C THR A 416 21.01 -5.22 17.65
N GLU A 417 20.00 -4.90 16.84
CA GLU A 417 18.62 -4.71 17.32
C GLU A 417 18.09 -5.96 18.05
N GLY A 418 18.57 -7.14 17.67
CA GLY A 418 18.17 -8.42 18.26
C GLY A 418 18.74 -8.68 19.66
N TYR A 419 19.83 -8.00 20.06
CA TYR A 419 20.50 -8.27 21.34
C TYR A 419 19.59 -8.03 22.56
N LYS A 420 18.63 -7.11 22.45
CA LYS A 420 17.63 -6.85 23.51
C LYS A 420 16.77 -8.07 23.87
N TYR A 421 16.69 -9.08 23.00
CA TYR A 421 15.93 -10.32 23.21
C TYR A 421 16.76 -11.45 23.83
N VAL A 422 18.02 -11.19 24.19
CA VAL A 422 18.95 -12.17 24.78
C VAL A 422 18.82 -12.25 26.30
N GLY A 423 18.24 -11.23 26.93
CA GLY A 423 17.95 -11.12 28.36
C GLY A 423 16.49 -11.46 28.72
N GLU A 424 16.08 -11.13 29.95
CA GLU A 424 14.70 -11.36 30.40
C GLU A 424 13.73 -10.43 29.66
N LEU A 425 12.92 -11.03 28.78
CA LEU A 425 11.74 -10.39 28.21
C LEU A 425 10.62 -10.40 29.24
N ASP A 426 9.80 -9.35 29.22
CA ASP A 426 8.51 -9.39 29.90
C ASP A 426 7.68 -10.59 29.38
N ARG A 427 7.16 -11.40 30.32
CA ARG A 427 6.44 -12.65 30.00
C ARG A 427 5.22 -12.39 29.12
N TYR A 428 4.60 -11.22 29.25
CA TYR A 428 3.47 -10.84 28.41
C TYR A 428 3.92 -10.63 26.96
N ARG A 429 5.02 -9.90 26.74
CA ARG A 429 5.56 -9.64 25.40
C ARG A 429 6.06 -10.91 24.72
N GLU A 430 6.73 -11.81 25.45
CA GLU A 430 7.17 -13.09 24.88
C GLU A 430 5.98 -13.95 24.42
N ARG A 431 4.89 -14.00 25.20
CA ARG A 431 3.65 -14.69 24.81
C ARG A 431 3.04 -14.10 23.54
N GLU A 432 3.01 -12.78 23.41
CA GLU A 432 2.47 -12.11 22.22
C GLU A 432 3.27 -12.45 20.96
N ILE A 433 4.60 -12.43 21.04
CA ILE A 433 5.51 -12.79 19.94
C ILE A 433 5.27 -14.25 19.51
N LEU A 434 5.21 -15.17 20.47
CA LEU A 434 4.98 -16.59 20.20
C LEU A 434 3.57 -16.86 19.65
N ALA A 435 2.55 -16.17 20.15
CA ALA A 435 1.18 -16.28 19.66
C ALA A 435 1.08 -15.80 18.20
N ALA A 436 1.73 -14.68 17.85
CA ALA A 436 1.77 -14.19 16.48
C ALA A 436 2.46 -15.18 15.53
N ALA A 437 3.59 -15.77 15.95
CA ALA A 437 4.30 -16.78 15.15
C ALA A 437 3.48 -18.07 14.97
N SER A 438 2.80 -18.53 16.03
CA SER A 438 1.92 -19.70 15.99
C SER A 438 0.70 -19.48 15.09
N LEU A 439 0.09 -18.30 15.17
CA LEU A 439 -1.00 -17.89 14.30
C LEU A 439 -0.57 -17.89 12.84
N GLU A 440 0.59 -17.29 12.52
CA GLU A 440 1.11 -17.24 11.15
C GLU A 440 1.42 -18.63 10.59
N ASN A 441 2.02 -19.52 11.38
CA ASN A 441 2.23 -20.91 10.98
C ASN A 441 0.90 -21.62 10.69
N THR A 442 -0.10 -21.40 11.53
CA THR A 442 -1.44 -21.96 11.33
C THR A 442 -2.09 -21.42 10.05
N ARG A 443 -1.96 -20.11 9.78
CA ARG A 443 -2.45 -19.50 8.53
C ARG A 443 -1.78 -20.11 7.31
N GLN A 444 -0.45 -20.27 7.33
CA GLN A 444 0.30 -20.87 6.22
C GLN A 444 -0.16 -22.29 5.92
N LYS A 445 -0.34 -23.14 6.94
CA LYS A 445 -0.88 -24.50 6.77
C LYS A 445 -2.26 -24.51 6.13
N VAL A 446 -3.17 -23.66 6.62
CA VAL A 446 -4.52 -23.57 6.05
C VAL A 446 -4.48 -23.02 4.62
N ALA A 447 -3.60 -22.06 4.32
CA ALA A 447 -3.43 -21.53 2.97
C ALA A 447 -2.90 -22.60 2.00
N GLU A 448 -1.97 -23.45 2.46
CA GLU A 448 -1.45 -24.59 1.70
C GLU A 448 -2.54 -25.64 1.44
N GLU A 449 -3.33 -26.00 2.47
CA GLU A 449 -4.50 -26.88 2.32
C GLU A 449 -5.49 -26.35 1.27
N VAL A 450 -5.81 -25.04 1.32
CA VAL A 450 -6.68 -24.37 0.34
C VAL A 450 -6.04 -24.40 -1.05
N SER A 451 -4.73 -24.16 -1.15
CA SER A 451 -4.01 -24.19 -2.43
C SER A 451 -4.04 -25.58 -3.06
N VAL A 452 -3.81 -26.64 -2.28
CA VAL A 452 -3.91 -28.03 -2.74
C VAL A 452 -5.32 -28.35 -3.21
N ALA A 453 -6.34 -27.96 -2.44
CA ALA A 453 -7.73 -28.18 -2.81
C ALA A 453 -8.13 -27.41 -4.09
N ARG A 454 -7.65 -26.18 -4.28
CA ARG A 454 -7.85 -25.43 -5.53
C ARG A 454 -7.20 -26.12 -6.73
N SER A 455 -6.00 -26.65 -6.58
CA SER A 455 -5.33 -27.42 -7.63
C SER A 455 -6.11 -28.69 -8.00
N GLN A 456 -6.67 -29.39 -7.01
CA GLN A 456 -7.56 -30.53 -7.24
C GLN A 456 -8.86 -30.14 -7.95
N MET A 457 -9.44 -28.97 -7.62
CA MET A 457 -10.59 -28.46 -8.36
C MET A 457 -10.21 -28.22 -9.82
N LEU A 458 -9.10 -27.52 -10.08
CA LEU A 458 -8.64 -27.21 -11.44
C LEU A 458 -8.40 -28.48 -12.29
N SER A 459 -7.93 -29.58 -11.70
CA SER A 459 -7.76 -30.84 -12.43
C SER A 459 -9.08 -31.50 -12.84
N LEU A 460 -10.17 -31.27 -12.10
CA LEU A 460 -11.49 -31.86 -12.36
C LEU A 460 -12.33 -31.00 -13.34
N GLU A 461 -11.99 -29.73 -13.52
CA GLU A 461 -12.78 -28.79 -14.33
C GLU A 461 -12.89 -29.16 -15.82
N PRO A 462 -11.83 -29.63 -16.50
CA PRO A 462 -11.91 -30.04 -17.91
C PRO A 462 -12.85 -31.23 -18.12
N GLU A 463 -12.88 -32.18 -17.19
CA GLU A 463 -13.72 -33.39 -17.28
C GLU A 463 -15.21 -33.09 -17.04
N LEU A 464 -15.50 -32.08 -16.21
CA LEU A 464 -16.86 -31.70 -15.87
C LEU A 464 -17.47 -30.68 -16.83
N SER A 465 -16.66 -29.99 -17.64
CA SER A 465 -17.09 -28.95 -18.56
C SER A 465 -18.04 -27.94 -17.88
N MET A 466 -17.69 -27.49 -16.67
CA MET A 466 -18.55 -26.59 -15.88
C MET A 466 -18.34 -25.13 -16.29
N SER A 467 -19.43 -24.39 -16.46
CA SER A 467 -19.36 -22.93 -16.66
C SER A 467 -18.98 -22.20 -15.37
N GLY A 468 -18.53 -20.94 -15.49
CA GLY A 468 -18.26 -20.08 -14.33
C GLY A 468 -19.51 -19.87 -13.46
N ASP A 469 -20.68 -19.74 -14.08
CA ASP A 469 -21.96 -19.56 -13.38
C ASP A 469 -22.36 -20.82 -12.59
N GLU A 470 -22.12 -22.02 -13.15
CA GLU A 470 -22.39 -23.28 -12.45
C GLU A 470 -21.49 -23.47 -11.22
N LYS A 471 -20.21 -23.07 -11.33
CA LYS A 471 -19.30 -23.06 -10.18
C LYS A 471 -19.77 -22.08 -9.10
N ALA A 472 -20.21 -20.90 -9.50
CA ALA A 472 -20.73 -19.88 -8.59
C ALA A 472 -22.03 -20.33 -7.90
N GLN A 473 -22.94 -20.96 -8.64
CA GLN A 473 -24.17 -21.52 -8.09
C GLN A 473 -23.87 -22.64 -7.08
N MET A 474 -23.02 -23.60 -7.43
CA MET A 474 -22.63 -24.69 -6.52
C MET A 474 -21.96 -24.13 -5.25
N ARG A 475 -21.13 -23.09 -5.40
CA ARG A 475 -20.52 -22.39 -4.26
C ARG A 475 -21.57 -21.75 -3.36
N HIS A 476 -22.60 -21.14 -3.93
CA HIS A 476 -23.71 -20.53 -3.19
C HIS A 476 -24.55 -21.57 -2.44
N GLU A 477 -24.88 -22.69 -3.09
CA GLU A 477 -25.59 -23.81 -2.46
C GLU A 477 -24.79 -24.39 -1.27
N LEU A 478 -23.49 -24.63 -1.46
CA LEU A 478 -22.60 -25.11 -0.39
C LEU A 478 -22.52 -24.14 0.79
N LEU A 479 -22.49 -22.83 0.53
CA LEU A 479 -22.51 -21.82 1.60
C LEU A 479 -23.81 -21.86 2.40
N ALA A 480 -24.95 -22.02 1.72
CA ALA A 480 -26.26 -22.14 2.35
C ALA A 480 -26.37 -23.42 3.19
N GLU A 481 -25.95 -24.56 2.65
CA GLU A 481 -25.89 -25.84 3.38
C GLU A 481 -25.02 -25.72 4.64
N MET A 482 -23.83 -25.14 4.51
CA MET A 482 -22.93 -24.94 5.64
C MET A 482 -23.50 -23.97 6.69
N ALA A 483 -24.32 -22.99 6.28
CA ALA A 483 -24.99 -22.10 7.22
C ALA A 483 -26.09 -22.84 8.01
N GLN A 484 -26.86 -23.67 7.33
CA GLN A 484 -27.87 -24.51 7.96
C GLN A 484 -27.25 -25.56 8.90
N GLU A 485 -26.16 -26.20 8.50
CA GLU A 485 -25.38 -27.12 9.35
C GLU A 485 -24.93 -26.43 10.65
N ARG A 486 -24.44 -25.18 10.56
CA ARG A 486 -24.03 -24.39 11.73
C ARG A 486 -25.21 -24.08 12.65
N GLN A 487 -26.33 -23.62 12.10
CA GLN A 487 -27.54 -23.32 12.89
C GLN A 487 -28.03 -24.56 13.65
N GLN A 488 -28.06 -25.72 12.99
CA GLN A 488 -28.44 -26.98 13.64
C GLN A 488 -27.46 -27.41 14.75
N GLN A 489 -26.15 -27.17 14.56
CA GLN A 489 -25.15 -27.43 15.60
C GLN A 489 -25.32 -26.51 16.80
N GLU A 490 -25.59 -25.23 16.58
CA GLU A 490 -25.86 -24.25 17.63
C GLU A 490 -27.12 -24.61 18.43
N GLU A 491 -28.22 -24.97 17.75
CA GLU A 491 -29.46 -25.43 18.38
C GLU A 491 -29.23 -26.69 19.22
N LYS A 492 -28.43 -27.65 18.73
CA LYS A 492 -28.04 -28.86 19.48
C LYS A 492 -27.21 -28.49 20.71
N ALA A 493 -26.23 -27.61 20.59
CA ALA A 493 -25.40 -27.16 21.71
C ALA A 493 -26.25 -26.46 22.79
N LEU A 494 -27.15 -25.56 22.39
CA LEU A 494 -28.13 -24.91 23.26
C LEU A 494 -29.05 -25.92 23.96
N ARG A 495 -29.49 -26.96 23.26
CA ARG A 495 -30.33 -28.03 23.84
C ARG A 495 -29.58 -28.82 24.92
N ILE A 496 -28.31 -29.16 24.69
CA ILE A 496 -27.44 -29.84 25.66
C ILE A 496 -27.20 -28.93 26.88
N GLN A 497 -26.88 -27.66 26.65
CA GLN A 497 -26.67 -26.70 27.74
C GLN A 497 -27.93 -26.52 28.60
N ARG A 498 -29.11 -26.48 27.97
CA ARG A 498 -30.41 -26.46 28.67
C ARG A 498 -30.77 -27.77 29.37
N SER A 499 -30.22 -28.92 28.96
CA SER A 499 -30.42 -30.17 29.70
C SER A 499 -29.52 -30.19 30.93
N TRP A 500 -28.23 -29.82 30.79
CA TRP A 500 -27.30 -29.70 31.92
C TRP A 500 -27.79 -28.70 32.97
N ALA A 501 -28.33 -27.55 32.57
CA ALA A 501 -28.91 -26.58 33.50
C ALA A 501 -30.14 -27.13 34.25
N ARG A 502 -30.98 -27.95 33.60
CA ARG A 502 -32.14 -28.60 34.22
C ARG A 502 -31.73 -29.73 35.17
N ASP A 503 -30.71 -30.51 34.79
CA ASP A 503 -30.19 -31.60 35.63
C ASP A 503 -29.49 -31.05 36.88
N ALA A 504 -28.75 -29.94 36.75
CA ALA A 504 -28.17 -29.22 37.89
C ALA A 504 -29.21 -28.56 38.82
N SER A 505 -30.37 -28.14 38.27
CA SER A 505 -31.48 -27.63 39.10
C SER A 505 -32.19 -28.75 39.86
N ARG A 506 -32.35 -29.92 39.23
CA ARG A 506 -32.95 -31.12 39.84
C ARG A 506 -32.09 -31.79 40.90
N SER A 507 -30.76 -31.72 40.79
CA SER A 507 -29.88 -32.18 41.88
C SER A 507 -30.02 -31.28 43.11
N ASN A 508 -30.14 -29.96 42.91
CA ASN A 508 -30.32 -28.99 43.98
C ASN A 508 -31.68 -29.15 44.72
N GLU A 509 -32.74 -29.57 44.01
CA GLU A 509 -34.04 -29.89 44.63
C GLU A 509 -34.01 -31.21 45.40
N ARG A 510 -33.28 -32.23 44.93
CA ARG A 510 -33.14 -33.51 45.66
C ARG A 510 -32.32 -33.39 46.93
N ASP A 511 -31.30 -32.53 46.94
CA ASP A 511 -30.50 -32.26 48.13
C ASP A 511 -31.32 -31.51 49.20
N GLN A 512 -32.29 -30.67 48.79
CA GLN A 512 -33.23 -30.00 49.70
C GLN A 512 -34.34 -30.91 50.24
N ASP A 513 -34.77 -31.94 49.49
CA ASP A 513 -35.74 -32.93 49.95
C ASP A 513 -35.11 -34.02 50.85
N MET A 514 -33.78 -34.20 50.83
CA MET A 514 -33.05 -35.07 51.77
C MET A 514 -32.72 -34.40 53.11
N GLU A 515 -32.81 -33.06 53.20
CA GLU A 515 -32.64 -32.27 54.42
C GLU A 515 -33.96 -32.01 55.18
N ARG A 516 -35.10 -32.48 54.67
CA ARG A 516 -36.41 -32.48 55.34
C ARG A 516 -36.78 -33.87 55.80
#